data_AF-A0A3M1D336-F1
#
_entry.id   AF-A0A3M1D336-F1
#
_cell.length_a   1.000
_cell.length_b   1.000
_cell.length_c   1.000
_cell.angle_alpha   90.00
_cell.angle_beta   90.00
_cell.angle_gamma   90.00
#
_symmetry.space_group_name_H-M   'P 1'
#
loop_
_entity.id
_entity.type
_entity.pdbx_description
1 polymer ?
#
loop_
_entity_poly.entity_id
_entity_poly.type
_entity_poly.pdbx_seq_one_letter_code
_entity_poly.pdbx_strand_id
1 'polypeptide(L)'
;MVVGGGLNEASGDTAVVAGGSSGDAIGRWSTVSGGQLGRAEGEGSTVTGGQDNVASNAASAVHGGRRNTASGAAAVVVGGADNVASGDHSAVLGGDEVVAGADGETAP
;
A
#
# COMPACT_ATOMS: atom_id res chain seq x y z
N MET A 1 -2.18 13.36 10.07
CA MET A 1 -2.68 14.58 9.41
C MET A 1 -3.46 14.20 8.17
N VAL A 2 -4.65 14.78 7.98
CA VAL A 2 -5.43 14.65 6.74
C VAL A 2 -5.46 16.02 6.06
N VAL A 3 -5.02 16.11 4.81
CA VAL A 3 -4.95 17.38 4.07
C VAL A 3 -6.29 17.74 3.41
N GLY A 4 -7.06 16.74 2.96
CA GLY A 4 -8.38 16.96 2.35
C GLY A 4 -9.08 15.64 1.99
N GLY A 5 -10.22 15.74 1.29
CA GLY A 5 -11.00 14.58 0.85
C GLY A 5 -12.12 14.19 1.81
N GLY A 6 -12.62 12.95 1.69
CA GLY A 6 -13.75 12.44 2.48
C GLY A 6 -13.42 11.13 3.18
N LEU A 7 -13.85 10.98 4.44
CA LEU A 7 -13.73 9.73 5.21
C LEU A 7 -12.29 9.22 5.38
N ASN A 8 -11.29 10.09 5.38
CA ASN A 8 -9.89 9.70 5.55
C ASN A 8 -9.50 9.64 7.04
N GLU A 9 -8.67 8.67 7.42
CA GLU A 9 -8.13 8.52 8.77
C GLU A 9 -6.60 8.54 8.75
N ALA A 10 -5.99 9.35 9.62
CA ALA A 10 -4.54 9.37 9.81
C ALA A 10 -4.26 9.21 11.31
N SER A 11 -4.20 7.96 11.78
CA SER A 11 -4.10 7.60 13.20
C SER A 11 -2.68 7.28 13.67
N GLY A 12 -1.78 6.95 12.73
CA GLY A 12 -0.37 6.71 13.05
C GLY A 12 0.37 7.99 13.47
N ASP A 13 1.39 7.83 14.32
CA ASP A 13 2.25 8.96 14.71
C ASP A 13 2.93 9.54 13.47
N THR A 14 2.75 10.85 13.26
CA THR A 14 3.15 11.61 12.05
C THR A 14 2.64 11.06 10.71
N ALA A 15 1.60 10.20 10.71
CA ALA A 15 1.01 9.69 9.50
C ALA A 15 0.33 10.78 8.67
N VAL A 16 0.29 10.63 7.34
CA VAL A 16 -0.30 11.61 6.42
C VAL A 16 -1.26 10.96 5.44
N VAL A 17 -2.48 11.50 5.33
CA VAL A 17 -3.37 11.28 4.18
C VAL A 17 -3.48 12.58 3.41
N ALA A 18 -2.95 12.64 2.19
CA ALA A 18 -2.92 13.88 1.42
C ALA A 18 -4.26 14.20 0.70
N GLY A 19 -5.14 13.20 0.51
CA GLY A 19 -6.43 13.42 -0.15
C GLY A 19 -7.15 12.12 -0.47
N GLY A 20 -8.16 12.20 -1.33
CA GLY A 20 -8.94 11.04 -1.79
C GLY A 20 -10.17 10.73 -0.93
N SER A 21 -10.64 9.48 -1.00
CA SER A 21 -11.79 9.01 -0.25
C SER A 21 -11.47 7.72 0.51
N SER A 22 -11.75 7.70 1.81
CA SER A 22 -11.58 6.49 2.64
C SER A 22 -10.14 5.95 2.66
N GLY A 23 -9.14 6.84 2.74
CA GLY A 23 -7.74 6.47 2.92
C GLY A 23 -7.35 6.42 4.39
N ASP A 24 -6.68 5.33 4.80
CA ASP A 24 -6.27 5.07 6.18
C ASP A 24 -4.75 4.99 6.29
N ALA A 25 -4.12 5.97 6.94
CA ALA A 25 -2.70 5.97 7.29
C ALA A 25 -2.56 5.66 8.79
N ILE A 26 -2.35 4.38 9.11
CA ILE A 26 -2.43 3.84 10.48
C ILE A 26 -1.04 3.61 11.07
N GLY A 27 -0.05 3.24 10.26
CA GLY A 27 1.33 3.01 10.73
C GLY A 27 2.04 4.31 11.12
N ARG A 28 3.02 4.25 12.02
CA ARG A 28 3.92 5.40 12.28
C ARG A 28 4.63 5.78 10.98
N TRP A 29 4.75 7.07 10.68
CA TRP A 29 5.32 7.60 9.43
C TRP A 29 4.63 7.10 8.14
N SER A 30 3.43 6.51 8.24
CA SER A 30 2.73 6.00 7.07
C SER A 30 2.16 7.13 6.22
N THR A 31 2.04 6.88 4.91
CA THR A 31 1.52 7.87 3.97
C THR A 31 0.49 7.25 3.02
N VAL A 32 -0.68 7.87 2.92
CA VAL A 32 -1.63 7.66 1.83
C VAL A 32 -1.72 8.94 1.01
N SER A 33 -1.18 8.94 -0.21
CA SER A 33 -1.16 10.19 -1.01
C SER A 33 -2.51 10.51 -1.66
N GLY A 34 -3.37 9.52 -1.89
CA GLY A 34 -4.69 9.72 -2.47
C GLY A 34 -5.36 8.43 -2.92
N GLY A 35 -6.35 8.56 -3.81
CA GLY A 35 -7.12 7.42 -4.32
C GLY A 35 -8.38 7.12 -3.51
N GLN A 36 -8.87 5.89 -3.61
CA GLN A 36 -10.04 5.40 -2.88
C GLN A 36 -9.66 4.13 -2.10
N LEU A 37 -10.01 4.05 -0.82
CA LEU A 37 -9.81 2.84 0.00
C LEU A 37 -8.32 2.41 0.10
N GLY A 38 -7.38 3.35 0.16
CA GLY A 38 -5.96 3.04 0.34
C GLY A 38 -5.59 2.89 1.81
N ARG A 39 -4.94 1.80 2.21
CA ARG A 39 -4.51 1.55 3.60
C ARG A 39 -2.99 1.40 3.72
N ALA A 40 -2.36 2.28 4.49
CA ALA A 40 -0.95 2.21 4.87
C ALA A 40 -0.85 1.88 6.36
N GLU A 41 -0.72 0.59 6.70
CA GLU A 41 -0.86 0.07 8.07
C GLU A 41 0.48 -0.15 8.75
N GLY A 42 1.54 -0.44 7.98
CA GLY A 42 2.88 -0.69 8.51
C GLY A 42 3.67 0.59 8.84
N GLU A 43 4.68 0.48 9.70
CA GLU A 43 5.61 1.59 9.99
C GLU A 43 6.39 2.01 8.73
N GLY A 44 6.32 3.29 8.36
CA GLY A 44 6.89 3.82 7.13
C GLY A 44 6.24 3.32 5.84
N SER A 45 5.09 2.65 5.92
CA SER A 45 4.39 2.14 4.74
C SER A 45 3.78 3.26 3.89
N THR A 46 3.66 3.02 2.59
CA THR A 46 3.14 4.03 1.66
C THR A 46 2.14 3.46 0.66
N VAL A 47 0.99 4.11 0.54
CA VAL A 47 0.05 3.91 -0.58
C VAL A 47 -0.04 5.22 -1.36
N THR A 48 0.43 5.24 -2.59
CA THR A 48 0.48 6.50 -3.38
C THR A 48 -0.86 6.82 -4.03
N GLY A 49 -1.68 5.81 -4.35
CA GLY A 49 -2.97 6.03 -4.99
C GLY A 49 -3.66 4.74 -5.43
N GLY A 50 -4.65 4.89 -6.32
CA GLY A 50 -5.42 3.77 -6.86
C GLY A 50 -6.68 3.45 -6.06
N GLN A 51 -7.17 2.22 -6.17
CA GLN A 51 -8.39 1.77 -5.51
C GLN A 51 -8.12 0.50 -4.68
N ASP A 52 -8.48 0.53 -3.40
CA ASP A 52 -8.45 -0.64 -2.51
C ASP A 52 -7.05 -1.28 -2.39
N ASN A 53 -6.02 -0.45 -2.21
CA ASN A 53 -4.62 -0.90 -2.10
C ASN A 53 -4.18 -0.95 -0.63
N VAL A 54 -3.38 -1.94 -0.26
CA VAL A 54 -2.94 -2.17 1.12
C VAL A 54 -1.42 -2.33 1.20
N ALA A 55 -0.76 -1.51 2.01
CA ALA A 55 0.63 -1.66 2.42
C ALA A 55 0.66 -1.96 3.93
N SER A 56 0.70 -3.24 4.31
CA SER A 56 0.38 -3.65 5.69
C SER A 56 1.60 -3.86 6.60
N ASN A 57 2.81 -3.95 6.04
CA ASN A 57 4.02 -4.26 6.80
C ASN A 57 5.05 -3.11 6.77
N ALA A 58 6.08 -3.18 7.61
CA ALA A 58 7.09 -2.14 7.75
C ALA A 58 7.80 -1.86 6.42
N ALA A 59 7.92 -0.57 6.07
CA ALA A 59 8.51 -0.06 4.83
C ALA A 59 7.89 -0.62 3.53
N SER A 60 6.71 -1.25 3.60
CA SER A 60 6.01 -1.75 2.41
C SER A 60 5.39 -0.61 1.60
N ALA A 61 5.25 -0.79 0.28
CA ALA A 61 4.70 0.24 -0.59
C ALA A 61 3.81 -0.30 -1.70
N VAL A 62 2.71 0.41 -1.95
CA VAL A 62 1.88 0.25 -3.15
C VAL A 62 1.79 1.58 -3.89
N HIS A 63 2.31 1.65 -5.11
CA HIS A 63 2.36 2.90 -5.87
C HIS A 63 1.05 3.21 -6.61
N GLY A 64 0.19 2.21 -6.85
CA GLY A 64 -1.10 2.42 -7.50
C GLY A 64 -1.79 1.13 -7.91
N GLY A 65 -2.74 1.24 -8.84
CA GLY A 65 -3.52 0.12 -9.35
C GLY A 65 -4.77 -0.16 -8.52
N ARG A 66 -5.29 -1.39 -8.60
CA ARG A 66 -6.52 -1.81 -7.93
C ARG A 66 -6.30 -3.10 -7.13
N ARG A 67 -6.69 -3.15 -5.86
CA ARG A 67 -6.63 -4.39 -5.05
C ARG A 67 -5.24 -5.00 -4.92
N ASN A 68 -4.20 -4.17 -4.90
CA ASN A 68 -2.84 -4.63 -4.68
C ASN A 68 -2.50 -4.66 -3.18
N THR A 69 -1.77 -5.68 -2.75
CA THR A 69 -1.33 -5.85 -1.36
C THR A 69 0.18 -6.04 -1.27
N ALA A 70 0.87 -5.17 -0.52
CA ALA A 70 2.25 -5.37 -0.11
C ALA A 70 2.28 -5.73 1.39
N SER A 71 2.51 -6.99 1.71
CA SER A 71 2.44 -7.53 3.08
C SER A 71 3.78 -8.09 3.60
N GLY A 72 4.80 -8.24 2.75
CA GLY A 72 6.17 -8.49 3.20
C GLY A 72 6.85 -7.21 3.72
N ALA A 73 7.84 -7.35 4.61
CA ALA A 73 8.64 -6.21 5.05
C ALA A 73 9.45 -5.67 3.86
N ALA A 74 9.43 -4.35 3.66
CA ALA A 74 10.01 -3.69 2.49
C ALA A 74 9.51 -4.22 1.12
N ALA A 75 8.33 -4.87 1.09
CA ALA A 75 7.74 -5.35 -0.16
C ALA A 75 7.14 -4.21 -0.98
N VAL A 76 7.16 -4.33 -2.31
CA VAL A 76 6.68 -3.28 -3.21
C VAL A 76 5.73 -3.85 -4.27
N VAL A 77 4.57 -3.22 -4.44
CA VAL A 77 3.75 -3.36 -5.65
C VAL A 77 3.74 -2.03 -6.40
N VAL A 78 4.23 -2.03 -7.63
CA VAL A 78 4.29 -0.82 -8.46
C VAL A 78 2.92 -0.47 -9.05
N GLY A 79 2.12 -1.46 -9.42
CA GLY A 79 0.80 -1.24 -9.99
C GLY A 79 0.15 -2.54 -10.45
N GLY A 80 -0.85 -2.43 -11.34
CA GLY A 80 -1.62 -3.59 -11.81
C GLY A 80 -2.92 -3.79 -11.01
N ALA A 81 -3.50 -4.98 -11.14
CA ALA A 81 -4.71 -5.38 -10.42
C ALA A 81 -4.48 -6.65 -9.62
N ASP A 82 -5.03 -6.71 -8.40
CA ASP A 82 -5.15 -7.95 -7.62
C ASP A 82 -3.81 -8.66 -7.33
N ASN A 83 -2.70 -7.90 -7.27
CA ASN A 83 -1.36 -8.46 -7.03
C ASN A 83 -1.00 -8.50 -5.53
N VAL A 84 -0.14 -9.45 -5.14
CA VAL A 84 0.31 -9.63 -3.76
C VAL A 84 1.83 -9.78 -3.68
N ALA A 85 2.51 -8.85 -3.02
CA ALA A 85 3.92 -8.96 -2.64
C ALA A 85 4.01 -9.34 -1.15
N SER A 86 4.11 -10.64 -0.85
CA SER A 86 4.07 -11.20 0.51
C SER A 86 5.43 -11.58 1.08
N GLY A 87 6.45 -11.72 0.23
CA GLY A 87 7.82 -11.97 0.67
C GLY A 87 8.51 -10.71 1.21
N ASP A 88 9.37 -10.87 2.21
CA ASP A 88 10.25 -9.79 2.63
C ASP A 88 11.17 -9.39 1.46
N HIS A 89 11.23 -8.08 1.17
CA HIS A 89 11.94 -7.51 0.03
C HIS A 89 11.43 -7.97 -1.35
N SER A 90 10.23 -8.56 -1.41
CA SER A 90 9.61 -8.95 -2.69
C SER A 90 9.11 -7.74 -3.48
N ALA A 91 9.00 -7.90 -4.80
CA ALA A 91 8.51 -6.86 -5.67
C ALA A 91 7.60 -7.43 -6.76
N VAL A 92 6.45 -6.77 -6.98
CA VAL A 92 5.60 -6.96 -8.16
C VAL A 92 5.62 -5.66 -8.96
N LEU A 93 6.11 -5.73 -10.20
CA LEU A 93 6.22 -4.54 -11.07
C LEU A 93 4.88 -4.18 -11.75
N GLY A 94 3.94 -5.11 -11.78
CA GLY A 94 2.64 -5.00 -12.43
C GLY A 94 2.10 -6.37 -12.81
N GLY A 95 0.87 -6.41 -13.32
CA GLY A 95 0.18 -7.64 -13.67
C GLY A 95 -1.28 -7.64 -13.22
N ASP A 96 -1.93 -8.77 -13.43
CA ASP A 96 -3.26 -9.09 -12.91
C ASP A 96 -3.12 -10.43 -12.18
N GLU A 97 -3.35 -10.46 -10.85
CA GLU A 97 -3.27 -11.66 -10.01
C GLU A 97 -1.85 -12.25 -9.79
N VAL A 98 -0.79 -11.43 -9.84
CA VAL A 98 0.59 -11.89 -9.57
C VAL A 98 0.87 -11.99 -8.08
N VAL A 99 1.47 -13.10 -7.64
CA VAL A 99 1.93 -13.28 -6.25
C VAL A 99 3.46 -13.43 -6.21
N ALA A 100 4.12 -12.59 -5.41
CA ALA A 100 5.56 -12.66 -5.13
C ALA A 100 5.81 -13.01 -3.65
N GLY A 101 6.33 -14.21 -3.40
CA GLY A 101 6.69 -14.71 -2.06
C GLY A 101 8.16 -14.45 -1.67
N ALA A 102 8.56 -14.88 -0.47
CA ALA A 102 9.95 -14.77 0.02
C ALA A 102 10.94 -15.67 -0.77
N ASP A 103 10.40 -16.57 -1.59
CA ASP A 103 11.12 -17.72 -2.15
C ASP A 103 11.44 -17.53 -3.65
N GLY A 104 11.23 -16.32 -4.20
CA GLY A 104 11.53 -16.02 -5.61
C GLY A 104 10.48 -16.47 -6.62
N GLU A 105 9.36 -17.02 -6.16
CA GLU A 105 8.23 -17.37 -7.03
C GLU A 105 7.42 -16.10 -7.33
N THR A 106 7.68 -15.46 -8.46
CA THR A 106 6.70 -14.60 -9.13
C THR A 106 5.81 -15.53 -9.96
N ALA A 107 4.69 -15.99 -9.40
CA ALA A 107 3.71 -16.75 -10.17
C ALA A 107 2.92 -15.78 -11.08
N PRO A 108 2.87 -16.00 -12.40
CA PRO A 108 2.14 -15.17 -13.34
C PRO A 108 0.62 -15.39 -13.28
#